data_AF-A0A8A2VK09-F1
#
_entry.id   AF-A0A8A2VK09-F1
#
_cell.length_a   1.000
_cell.length_b   1.000
_cell.length_c   1.000
_cell.angle_alpha   90.00
_cell.angle_beta   90.00
_cell.angle_gamma   90.00
#
_symmetry.space_group_name_H-M   'P 1'
#
loop_
_entity.id
_entity.type
_entity.pdbx_description
1 polymer ?
#
loop_
_entity_poly.entity_id
_entity_poly.type
_entity_poly.pdbx_seq_one_letter_code
_entity_poly.pdbx_strand_id
1 'polypeptide(L)'
;MVDVHTRYEIGNERLLDGFIVALLVAGLALLALNGPYSSIRDIRIETFVLTVLPVVLAVAAYGRVAPSVSPLETVVVAIWGYYSIRMAGVTAYFLFGAQSASYPGELAELWTDVALFLGMATVLGALYSAAAKVDRPLLKWGLVGAVPLGQLVAYAVVLSVA
;
A
#
# COMPACT_ATOMS: atom_id res chain seq x y z
N MET A 1 -23.13 -23.93 -22.68
CA MET A 1 -21.72 -24.16 -23.10
C MET A 1 -20.96 -22.92 -22.62
N VAL A 2 -20.15 -23.04 -21.57
CA VAL A 2 -19.40 -21.88 -21.04
C VAL A 2 -18.18 -21.68 -21.94
N ASP A 3 -18.07 -20.50 -22.54
CA ASP A 3 -16.98 -20.14 -23.44
C ASP A 3 -15.63 -20.27 -22.72
N VAL A 4 -14.63 -20.78 -23.44
CA VAL A 4 -13.30 -21.07 -22.90
C VAL A 4 -12.65 -19.76 -22.43
N HIS A 5 -12.88 -18.65 -23.16
CA HIS A 5 -12.39 -17.32 -22.76
C HIS A 5 -12.90 -16.89 -21.38
N THR A 6 -14.18 -17.11 -21.08
CA THR A 6 -14.78 -16.73 -19.80
C THR A 6 -14.19 -17.53 -18.63
N ARG A 7 -13.76 -18.80 -18.86
CA ARG A 7 -13.09 -19.59 -17.81
C ARG A 7 -11.69 -19.06 -17.47
N TYR A 8 -10.95 -18.57 -18.47
CA TYR A 8 -9.61 -18.00 -18.24
C TYR A 8 -9.69 -16.67 -17.49
N GLU A 9 -10.65 -15.81 -17.82
CA GLU A 9 -10.86 -14.53 -17.12
C GLU A 9 -11.21 -14.74 -15.64
N ILE A 10 -12.19 -15.59 -15.33
CA ILE A 10 -12.60 -15.89 -13.94
C ILE A 10 -11.47 -16.57 -13.14
N GLY A 11 -10.66 -17.42 -13.79
CA GLY A 11 -9.50 -18.05 -13.16
C GLY A 11 -8.42 -17.04 -12.77
N ASN A 12 -8.15 -16.07 -13.65
CA ASN A 12 -7.13 -15.05 -13.43
C ASN A 12 -7.53 -14.04 -12.34
N GLU A 13 -8.80 -13.63 -12.30
CA GLU A 13 -9.33 -12.75 -11.24
C GLU A 13 -9.20 -13.37 -9.84
N ARG A 14 -9.52 -14.66 -9.71
CA ARG A 14 -9.41 -15.39 -8.43
C ARG A 14 -7.96 -15.56 -7.98
N LEU A 15 -7.03 -15.73 -8.92
CA LEU A 15 -5.60 -15.81 -8.61
C LEU A 15 -5.07 -14.46 -8.09
N LEU A 16 -5.45 -13.35 -8.72
CA LEU A 16 -5.05 -12.02 -8.25
C LEU A 16 -5.66 -11.66 -6.89
N ASP A 17 -6.91 -12.04 -6.63
CA ASP A 17 -7.50 -11.91 -5.28
C ASP A 17 -6.69 -12.68 -4.24
N GLY A 18 -6.47 -13.97 -4.49
CA GLY A 18 -5.70 -14.82 -3.58
C GLY A 18 -4.30 -14.27 -3.34
N PHE A 19 -3.65 -13.76 -4.40
CA PHE A 19 -2.34 -13.13 -4.30
C PHE A 19 -2.36 -11.85 -3.46
N ILE A 20 -3.34 -10.97 -3.65
CA ILE A 20 -3.50 -9.75 -2.86
C ILE A 20 -3.71 -10.09 -1.38
N VAL A 21 -4.61 -11.02 -1.04
CA VAL A 21 -4.80 -11.36 0.38
C VAL A 21 -3.59 -12.08 0.96
N ALA A 22 -2.92 -12.93 0.19
CA ALA A 22 -1.69 -13.59 0.64
C ALA A 22 -0.59 -12.57 0.95
N LEU A 23 -0.40 -11.55 0.11
CA LEU A 23 0.54 -10.46 0.37
C LEU A 23 0.15 -9.64 1.59
N LEU A 24 -1.13 -9.34 1.77
CA LEU A 24 -1.62 -8.59 2.93
C LEU A 24 -1.39 -9.36 4.23
N VAL A 25 -1.72 -10.64 4.25
CA VAL A 25 -1.45 -11.55 5.39
C VAL A 25 0.05 -11.70 5.62
N ALA A 26 0.86 -11.82 4.57
CA ALA A 26 2.31 -11.89 4.70
C ALA A 26 2.89 -10.61 5.31
N GLY A 27 2.38 -9.43 4.96
CA GLY A 27 2.78 -8.16 5.56
C GLY A 27 2.51 -8.12 7.06
N LEU A 28 1.30 -8.49 7.47
CA LEU A 28 0.93 -8.56 8.89
C LEU A 28 1.76 -9.59 9.66
N ALA A 29 1.98 -10.76 9.07
CA ALA A 29 2.82 -11.80 9.65
C ALA A 29 4.27 -11.33 9.81
N LEU A 30 4.83 -10.64 8.80
CA LEU A 30 6.18 -10.08 8.87
C LEU A 30 6.29 -9.01 9.95
N LEU A 31 5.31 -8.11 10.11
CA LEU A 31 5.31 -7.14 11.20
C LEU A 31 5.21 -7.81 12.57
N ALA A 32 4.33 -8.81 12.72
CA ALA A 32 4.20 -9.56 13.98
C ALA A 32 5.50 -10.32 14.32
N LEU A 33 6.13 -10.94 13.32
CA LEU A 33 7.43 -11.59 13.46
C LEU A 33 8.57 -10.60 13.69
N ASN A 34 8.43 -9.35 13.25
CA ASN A 34 9.35 -8.25 13.53
C ASN A 34 9.00 -7.49 14.82
N GLY A 35 8.07 -8.02 15.62
CA GLY A 35 7.56 -7.39 16.82
C GLY A 35 8.62 -7.21 17.92
N PRO A 36 8.25 -6.53 19.01
CA PRO A 36 9.20 -6.04 20.01
C PRO A 36 9.96 -7.14 20.76
N TYR A 37 9.32 -8.30 20.94
CA TYR A 37 9.91 -9.46 21.64
C TYR A 37 10.60 -10.46 20.71
N SER A 38 10.75 -10.12 19.42
CA SER A 38 11.28 -11.04 18.43
C SER A 38 12.81 -11.04 18.39
N SER A 39 13.40 -12.24 18.29
CA SER A 39 14.83 -12.43 18.08
C SER A 39 15.29 -12.12 16.65
N ILE A 40 14.36 -11.87 15.72
CA ILE A 40 14.64 -11.57 14.31
C ILE A 40 14.24 -10.14 13.91
N ARG A 41 14.08 -9.24 14.89
CA ARG A 41 13.73 -7.83 14.67
C ARG A 41 14.80 -7.14 13.80
N ASP A 42 14.40 -6.63 12.65
CA ASP A 42 15.23 -5.93 11.67
C ASP A 42 14.44 -4.76 11.02
N ILE A 43 15.04 -3.58 11.04
CA ILE A 43 14.53 -2.37 10.40
C ILE A 43 14.30 -2.55 8.88
N ARG A 44 15.03 -3.48 8.24
CA ARG A 44 14.87 -3.80 6.82
C ARG A 44 13.54 -4.49 6.55
N ILE A 45 13.07 -5.34 7.46
CA ILE A 45 11.77 -6.02 7.35
C ILE A 45 10.66 -4.97 7.46
N GLU A 46 10.74 -4.12 8.48
CA GLU A 46 9.80 -3.02 8.68
C GLU A 46 9.77 -2.09 7.46
N THR A 47 10.93 -1.62 7.00
CA THR A 47 11.03 -0.76 5.81
C THR A 47 10.43 -1.44 4.59
N PHE A 48 10.70 -2.73 4.37
CA PHE A 48 10.14 -3.49 3.26
C PHE A 48 8.61 -3.55 3.35
N VAL A 49 8.06 -3.90 4.51
CA VAL A 49 6.61 -4.02 4.70
C VAL A 49 5.90 -2.67 4.61
N LEU A 50 6.50 -1.60 5.11
CA LEU A 50 5.88 -0.26 5.08
C LEU A 50 6.05 0.45 3.73
N THR A 51 6.96 0.02 2.86
CA THR A 51 7.23 0.75 1.60
C THR A 51 7.01 -0.08 0.34
N VAL A 52 7.58 -1.29 0.28
CA VAL A 52 7.55 -2.10 -0.94
C VAL A 52 6.24 -2.86 -1.04
N LEU A 53 5.82 -3.50 0.04
CA LEU A 53 4.65 -4.37 0.03
C LEU A 53 3.32 -3.64 -0.31
N PRO A 54 3.05 -2.41 0.17
CA PRO A 54 1.87 -1.63 -0.19
C PRO A 54 1.86 -1.28 -1.68
N VAL A 55 3.04 -1.03 -2.26
CA VAL A 55 3.18 -0.76 -3.70
C VAL A 55 2.88 -2.01 -4.51
N VAL A 56 3.40 -3.17 -4.11
CA VAL A 56 3.11 -4.45 -4.80
C VAL A 56 1.61 -4.77 -4.72
N LEU A 57 1.00 -4.61 -3.55
CA LEU A 57 -0.44 -4.77 -3.35
C LEU A 57 -1.24 -3.85 -4.28
N ALA A 58 -0.86 -2.57 -4.35
CA ALA A 58 -1.56 -1.59 -5.15
C ALA A 58 -1.40 -1.82 -6.65
N VAL A 59 -0.24 -2.30 -7.10
CA VAL A 59 0.01 -2.67 -8.50
C VAL A 59 -0.81 -3.92 -8.87
N ALA A 60 -0.87 -4.92 -7.98
CA ALA A 60 -1.73 -6.09 -8.19
C ALA A 60 -3.22 -5.68 -8.25
N ALA A 61 -3.65 -4.79 -7.35
CA ALA A 61 -4.99 -4.23 -7.36
C ALA A 61 -5.27 -3.42 -8.64
N TYR A 62 -4.32 -2.61 -9.09
CA TYR A 62 -4.40 -1.87 -10.36
C TYR A 62 -4.61 -2.80 -11.54
N GLY A 63 -3.74 -3.81 -11.68
CA GLY A 63 -3.78 -4.76 -12.78
C GLY A 63 -5.02 -5.65 -12.80
N ARG A 64 -5.63 -5.88 -11.62
CA ARG A 64 -6.90 -6.60 -11.49
C ARG A 64 -8.07 -5.86 -12.17
N VAL A 65 -8.09 -4.53 -12.14
CA VAL A 65 -9.24 -3.74 -12.61
C VAL A 65 -9.00 -2.97 -13.89
N ALA A 66 -7.74 -2.84 -14.30
CA ALA A 66 -7.39 -2.18 -15.55
C ALA A 66 -7.81 -3.03 -16.76
N PRO A 67 -8.58 -2.49 -17.72
CA PRO A 67 -9.00 -3.21 -18.94
C PRO A 67 -7.81 -3.67 -19.81
N SER A 68 -6.71 -2.92 -19.75
CA SER A 68 -5.44 -3.24 -20.40
C SER A 68 -4.31 -2.63 -19.60
N VAL A 69 -3.29 -3.42 -19.30
CA VAL A 69 -2.14 -2.99 -18.49
C VAL A 69 -0.90 -2.90 -19.37
N SER A 70 -0.42 -1.68 -19.60
CA SER A 70 0.89 -1.48 -20.24
C SER A 70 2.01 -1.73 -19.21
N PRO A 71 3.05 -2.51 -19.53
CA PRO A 71 4.18 -2.72 -18.62
C PRO A 71 4.86 -1.41 -18.19
N LEU A 72 4.95 -0.44 -19.11
CA LEU A 72 5.51 0.87 -18.80
C LEU A 72 4.65 1.61 -17.77
N GLU A 73 3.33 1.52 -17.92
CA GLU A 73 2.39 2.14 -16.99
C GLU A 73 2.48 1.51 -15.60
N THR A 74 2.56 0.17 -15.53
CA THR A 74 2.80 -0.55 -14.27
C THR A 74 4.06 -0.06 -13.57
N VAL A 75 5.16 0.11 -14.32
CA VAL A 75 6.44 0.60 -13.79
C VAL A 75 6.29 2.03 -13.27
N VAL A 76 5.62 2.92 -14.01
CA VAL A 76 5.37 4.31 -13.58
C VAL A 76 4.56 4.34 -12.29
N VAL A 77 3.46 3.58 -12.22
CA VAL A 77 2.59 3.51 -11.05
C VAL A 77 3.33 2.93 -9.83
N ALA A 78 4.18 1.92 -10.03
CA ALA A 78 5.01 1.35 -8.98
C ALA A 78 6.04 2.35 -8.44
N ILE A 79 6.81 2.99 -9.33
CA ILE A 79 7.83 3.98 -8.98
C ILE A 79 7.18 5.16 -8.26
N TRP A 80 6.08 5.68 -8.81
CA TRP A 80 5.35 6.80 -8.22
C TRP A 80 4.81 6.45 -6.83
N GLY A 81 4.25 5.25 -6.66
CA GLY A 81 3.75 4.79 -5.36
C GLY A 81 4.87 4.71 -4.32
N TYR A 82 6.02 4.15 -4.69
CA TYR A 82 7.19 4.07 -3.82
C TYR A 82 7.67 5.45 -3.38
N TYR A 83 7.85 6.39 -4.33
CA TYR A 83 8.25 7.76 -3.98
C TYR A 83 7.19 8.49 -3.16
N SER A 84 5.90 8.26 -3.45
CA SER A 84 4.80 8.89 -2.71
C SER A 84 4.79 8.49 -1.24
N ILE A 85 4.96 7.21 -0.92
CA ILE A 85 5.06 6.75 0.48
C ILE A 85 6.27 7.41 1.15
N ARG A 86 7.45 7.40 0.49
CA ARG A 86 8.69 7.94 1.08
C ARG A 86 8.58 9.43 1.35
N MET A 87 8.05 10.19 0.40
CA MET A 87 7.85 11.64 0.56
C MET A 87 6.80 11.94 1.63
N ALA A 88 5.67 11.23 1.62
CA ALA A 88 4.64 11.38 2.63
C ALA A 88 5.16 11.07 4.04
N GLY A 89 5.97 10.02 4.20
CA GLY A 89 6.57 9.67 5.50
C GLY A 89 7.54 10.74 6.02
N VAL A 90 8.42 11.26 5.15
CA VAL A 90 9.32 12.36 5.52
C VAL A 90 8.51 13.61 5.89
N THR A 91 7.51 13.97 5.09
CA THR A 91 6.66 15.13 5.38
C THR A 91 5.86 14.93 6.67
N ALA A 92 5.29 13.74 6.89
CA ALA A 92 4.55 13.39 8.09
C ALA A 92 5.41 13.46 9.35
N TYR A 93 6.68 13.04 9.29
CA TYR A 93 7.62 13.19 10.39
C TYR A 93 7.74 14.66 10.84
N PHE A 94 7.87 15.59 9.90
CA PHE A 94 7.97 17.02 10.23
C PHE A 94 6.64 17.65 10.65
N LEU A 95 5.51 17.18 10.11
CA LEU A 95 4.19 17.73 10.42
C LEU A 95 3.60 17.19 11.73
N PHE A 96 3.83 15.92 12.03
CA PHE A 96 3.13 15.19 13.09
C PHE A 96 4.09 14.57 14.13
N GLY A 97 5.35 14.31 13.78
CA GLY A 97 6.32 13.61 14.65
C GLY A 97 6.77 14.38 15.89
N ALA A 98 6.48 15.69 15.99
CA ALA A 98 6.87 16.53 17.12
C ALA A 98 5.92 16.44 18.34
N GLN A 99 4.86 15.62 18.30
CA GLN A 99 3.79 15.69 19.29
C GLN A 99 3.99 14.85 20.56
N SER A 100 4.89 13.85 20.57
CA SER A 100 5.10 13.00 21.76
C SER A 100 6.41 13.33 22.49
N ALA A 101 6.32 13.97 23.65
CA ALA A 101 7.45 14.20 24.56
C ALA A 101 7.90 12.93 25.31
N SER A 102 7.29 11.77 25.05
CA SER A 102 7.54 10.51 25.75
C SER A 102 7.44 9.34 24.78
N TYR A 103 8.31 8.35 24.94
CA TYR A 103 8.32 7.12 24.12
C TYR A 103 7.01 6.33 24.32
N PRO A 104 6.25 6.01 23.26
CA PRO A 104 4.91 5.41 23.36
C PRO A 104 4.92 3.93 23.77
N GLY A 105 6.09 3.28 23.79
CA GLY A 105 6.24 1.86 24.14
C GLY A 105 6.26 0.95 22.91
N GLU A 106 6.94 -0.19 23.03
CA GLU A 106 7.27 -1.04 21.89
C GLU A 106 6.03 -1.70 21.24
N LEU A 107 4.97 -1.96 22.02
CA LEU A 107 3.69 -2.47 21.50
C LEU A 107 2.90 -1.40 20.74
N ALA A 108 3.02 -0.13 21.14
CA ALA A 108 2.37 0.97 20.43
C ALA A 108 3.05 1.23 19.07
N GLU A 109 4.38 1.08 19.00
CA GLU A 109 5.12 1.10 17.73
C GLU A 109 4.62 0.02 16.77
N LEU A 110 4.50 -1.22 17.23
CA LEU A 110 3.98 -2.32 16.40
C LEU A 110 2.58 -2.03 15.86
N TRP A 111 1.68 -1.51 16.70
CA TRP A 111 0.33 -1.14 16.25
C TRP A 111 0.34 0.01 15.26
N THR A 112 1.24 0.98 15.45
CA THR A 112 1.45 2.09 14.51
C THR A 112 1.92 1.56 13.16
N ASP A 113 2.88 0.62 13.14
CA ASP A 113 3.37 0.01 11.90
C ASP A 113 2.28 -0.77 11.17
N VAL A 114 1.48 -1.55 11.91
CA VAL A 114 0.33 -2.28 11.35
C VAL A 114 -0.69 -1.31 10.75
N ALA A 115 -1.01 -0.24 11.47
CA ALA A 115 -1.97 0.77 11.01
C ALA A 115 -1.44 1.53 9.78
N LEU A 116 -0.15 1.89 9.76
CA LEU A 116 0.49 2.51 8.61
C LEU A 116 0.50 1.58 7.41
N PHE A 117 0.89 0.32 7.57
CA PHE A 117 0.87 -0.68 6.49
C PHE A 117 -0.51 -0.78 5.84
N LEU A 118 -1.55 -0.98 6.65
CA LEU A 118 -2.94 -1.09 6.17
C LEU A 118 -3.42 0.22 5.54
N GLY A 119 -3.12 1.36 6.15
CA GLY A 119 -3.48 2.67 5.64
C GLY A 119 -2.85 2.96 4.28
N MET A 120 -1.54 2.71 4.15
CA MET A 120 -0.79 2.93 2.91
C MET A 120 -1.30 2.03 1.78
N ALA A 121 -1.46 0.73 2.06
CA ALA A 121 -1.97 -0.23 1.10
C ALA A 121 -3.39 0.10 0.64
N THR A 122 -4.25 0.54 1.57
CA THR A 122 -5.63 0.93 1.27
C THR A 122 -5.68 2.18 0.39
N VAL A 123 -4.94 3.24 0.75
CA VAL A 123 -4.93 4.49 -0.02
C VAL A 123 -4.40 4.27 -1.44
N LEU A 124 -3.24 3.60 -1.57
CA LEU A 124 -2.67 3.30 -2.88
C LEU A 124 -3.61 2.41 -3.70
N GLY A 125 -4.08 1.31 -3.10
CA GLY A 125 -4.98 0.38 -3.76
C GLY A 125 -6.27 1.04 -4.24
N ALA A 126 -6.88 1.89 -3.41
CA ALA A 126 -8.11 2.60 -3.75
C ALA A 126 -7.90 3.61 -4.88
N LEU A 127 -6.89 4.48 -4.79
CA LEU A 127 -6.63 5.51 -5.79
C LEU A 127 -6.21 4.90 -7.13
N TYR A 128 -5.36 3.87 -7.11
CA TYR A 128 -4.96 3.17 -8.34
C TYR A 128 -6.10 2.37 -8.95
N SER A 129 -6.88 1.64 -8.15
CA SER A 129 -8.06 0.93 -8.67
C SER A 129 -9.11 1.89 -9.23
N ALA A 130 -9.27 3.07 -8.63
CA ALA A 130 -10.14 4.11 -9.16
C ALA A 130 -9.58 4.66 -10.48
N ALA A 131 -8.28 4.97 -10.54
CA ALA A 131 -7.62 5.45 -11.75
C ALA A 131 -7.72 4.44 -12.91
N ALA A 132 -7.60 3.14 -12.62
CA ALA A 132 -7.69 2.05 -13.59
C ALA A 132 -9.05 2.01 -14.31
N LYS A 133 -10.12 2.44 -13.64
CA LYS A 133 -11.51 2.44 -14.16
C LYS A 133 -11.88 3.71 -14.91
N VAL A 134 -10.97 4.69 -14.99
CA VAL A 134 -11.27 6.00 -15.57
C VAL A 134 -10.71 6.08 -16.99
N ASP A 135 -11.61 6.24 -17.96
CA ASP A 135 -11.23 6.38 -19.38
C ASP A 135 -10.59 7.74 -19.70
N ARG A 136 -10.89 8.78 -18.90
CA ARG A 136 -10.39 10.15 -19.13
C ARG A 136 -8.94 10.28 -18.62
N PRO A 137 -7.94 10.51 -19.50
CA PRO A 137 -6.53 10.50 -19.10
C PRO A 137 -6.18 11.49 -17.99
N LEU A 138 -6.73 12.72 -18.06
CA LEU A 138 -6.48 13.75 -17.04
C LEU A 138 -7.00 13.35 -15.65
N LEU A 139 -8.17 12.71 -15.57
CA LEU A 139 -8.73 12.28 -14.30
C LEU A 139 -7.99 11.05 -13.75
N LYS A 140 -7.64 10.09 -14.63
CA LYS A 140 -6.82 8.93 -14.28
C LYS A 140 -5.48 9.35 -13.66
N TRP A 141 -4.73 10.20 -14.35
CA TRP A 141 -3.44 10.69 -13.87
C TRP A 141 -3.58 11.68 -12.72
N GLY A 142 -4.70 12.39 -12.62
CA GLY A 142 -5.04 13.19 -11.44
C GLY A 142 -5.18 12.34 -10.18
N LEU A 143 -5.85 11.19 -10.26
CA LEU A 143 -5.98 10.24 -9.14
C LEU A 143 -4.63 9.62 -8.74
N VAL A 144 -3.82 9.22 -9.72
CA VAL A 144 -2.45 8.75 -9.48
C VAL A 144 -1.61 9.85 -8.83
N GLY A 145 -1.69 11.08 -9.35
CA GLY A 145 -0.98 12.24 -8.83
C GLY A 145 -1.42 12.67 -7.42
N ALA A 146 -2.65 12.31 -7.00
CA ALA A 146 -3.17 12.59 -5.66
C ALA A 146 -2.66 11.62 -4.58
N VAL A 147 -1.97 10.54 -4.95
CA VAL A 147 -1.47 9.54 -4.00
C VAL A 147 -0.63 10.12 -2.86
N PRO A 148 0.34 11.03 -3.07
CA PRO A 148 1.09 11.63 -1.96
C PRO A 148 0.19 12.29 -0.91
N LEU A 149 -0.88 12.97 -1.34
CA LEU A 149 -1.83 13.61 -0.43
C LEU A 149 -2.64 12.56 0.33
N GLY A 150 -3.12 11.52 -0.34
CA GLY A 150 -3.80 10.41 0.33
C GLY A 150 -2.91 9.72 1.37
N GLN A 151 -1.62 9.52 1.06
CA GLN A 151 -0.65 8.93 1.99
C GLN A 151 -0.42 9.84 3.20
N LEU A 152 -0.32 11.16 2.98
CA LEU A 152 -0.20 12.13 4.07
C LEU A 152 -1.43 12.09 5.00
N VAL A 153 -2.63 11.90 4.46
CA VAL A 153 -3.86 11.70 5.26
C VAL A 153 -3.78 10.40 6.05
N ALA A 154 -3.31 9.29 5.47
CA ALA A 154 -3.13 8.03 6.21
C ALA A 154 -2.16 8.22 7.38
N TYR A 155 -1.02 8.88 7.16
CA TYR A 155 -0.09 9.24 8.23
C TYR A 155 -0.76 10.11 9.30
N ALA A 156 -1.49 11.15 8.92
CA ALA A 156 -2.16 12.04 9.86
C ALA A 156 -3.18 11.29 10.74
N VAL A 157 -3.97 10.40 10.15
CA VAL A 157 -4.94 9.57 10.88
C VAL A 157 -4.25 8.63 11.85
N VAL A 158 -3.18 7.94 11.42
CA VAL A 158 -2.50 6.98 12.30
C VAL A 158 -1.75 7.69 13.42
N LEU A 159 -1.00 8.74 13.09
CA LEU A 159 -0.16 9.46 14.06
C LEU A 159 -0.94 10.40 14.98
N SER A 160 -2.22 10.67 14.71
CA SER A 160 -3.07 11.46 15.63
C SER A 160 -3.75 10.63 16.72
N VAL A 161 -3.69 9.30 16.60
CA VAL A 161 -4.33 8.35 17.53
C VAL A 161 -3.29 7.49 18.26
N ALA A 162 -2.02 7.55 17.84
CA ALA A 162 -0.87 6.93 18.50
C ALA A 162 -0.31 7.82 19.62
#